data_AF-F0IEN1-F1
#
_entry.id   AF-F0IEN1-F1
#
_cell.length_a   1.000
_cell.length_b   1.000
_cell.length_c   1.000
_cell.angle_alpha   90.00
_cell.angle_beta   90.00
_cell.angle_gamma   90.00
#
_symmetry.space_group_name_H-M   'P 1'
#
loop_
_entity.id
_entity.type
_entity.pdbx_description
1 polymer ?
#
loop_
_entity_poly.entity_id
_entity_poly.type
_entity_poly.pdbx_seq_one_letter_code
_entity_poly.pdbx_strand_id
1 'polypeptide(L)'
;MKDTVLLNVSSMINAYPMKDDKIAMFTICFHLLRFSCEKELLQKNPFDEQGDLNIDTIIKESDLTDLGKQLFDDLAEKWFVYTDKTDGKIDRKNNVKMLEKYFNKLKNSI
;
A
#
# COMPACT_ATOMS: atom_id res chain seq x y z
N MET A 1 -20.29 -7.38 -12.22
CA MET A 1 -19.53 -7.61 -10.98
C MET A 1 -19.41 -6.29 -10.25
N LYS A 2 -19.41 -6.29 -8.91
CA LYS A 2 -19.22 -5.07 -8.11
C LYS A 2 -17.72 -4.77 -8.07
N ASP A 3 -17.33 -3.56 -8.42
CA ASP A 3 -15.93 -3.13 -8.35
C ASP A 3 -15.48 -3.06 -6.89
N THR A 4 -14.61 -3.99 -6.49
CA THR A 4 -14.24 -4.23 -5.09
C THR A 4 -13.25 -3.16 -4.63
N VAL A 5 -13.50 -2.54 -3.48
CA VAL A 5 -12.54 -1.62 -2.84
C VAL A 5 -11.48 -2.46 -2.13
N LEU A 6 -10.21 -2.25 -2.50
CA LEU A 6 -9.06 -2.97 -1.95
C LEU A 6 -8.32 -2.12 -0.90
N LEU A 7 -8.30 -0.80 -1.09
CA LEU A 7 -7.64 0.13 -0.16
C LEU A 7 -8.36 1.47 -0.16
N ASN A 8 -8.59 2.05 1.03
CA ASN A 8 -9.10 3.41 1.18
C ASN A 8 -8.22 4.15 2.19
N VAL A 9 -7.38 5.08 1.71
CA VAL A 9 -6.34 5.73 2.51
C VAL A 9 -6.95 6.50 3.68
N SER A 10 -7.92 7.36 3.40
CA SER A 10 -8.61 8.16 4.43
C SER A 10 -9.26 7.28 5.49
N SER A 11 -9.92 6.18 5.11
CA SER A 11 -10.56 5.26 6.06
C SER A 11 -9.53 4.55 6.94
N MET A 12 -8.41 4.09 6.37
CA MET A 12 -7.34 3.45 7.15
C MET A 12 -6.72 4.40 8.17
N ILE A 13 -6.44 5.64 7.77
CA ILE A 13 -5.86 6.65 8.67
C ILE A 13 -6.86 7.00 9.77
N ASN A 14 -8.13 7.22 9.42
CA ASN A 14 -9.15 7.64 10.38
C ASN A 14 -9.61 6.54 11.34
N ALA A 15 -9.22 5.27 11.09
CA ALA A 15 -9.40 4.19 12.05
C ALA A 15 -8.57 4.40 13.34
N TYR A 16 -7.50 5.19 13.27
CA TYR A 16 -6.63 5.48 14.41
C TYR A 16 -6.98 6.83 15.06
N PRO A 17 -7.16 6.90 16.39
CA PRO A 17 -7.50 8.16 17.07
C PRO A 17 -6.27 9.06 17.28
N MET A 18 -5.08 8.49 17.50
CA MET A 18 -3.87 9.23 17.84
C MET A 18 -3.18 9.81 16.60
N LYS A 19 -2.62 11.03 16.74
CA LYS A 19 -1.93 11.72 15.64
C LYS A 19 -0.73 10.93 15.11
N ASP A 20 0.07 10.35 16.00
CA ASP A 20 1.28 9.63 15.60
C ASP A 20 0.95 8.33 14.84
N ASP A 21 -0.10 7.63 15.26
CA ASP A 21 -0.61 6.44 14.54
C ASP A 21 -1.18 6.82 13.17
N LYS A 22 -1.87 7.96 13.06
CA LYS A 22 -2.33 8.49 11.76
C LYS A 22 -1.17 8.76 10.81
N ILE A 23 -0.10 9.39 11.32
CA ILE A 23 1.11 9.65 10.54
C ILE A 23 1.76 8.33 10.10
N ALA A 24 1.87 7.36 11.03
CA ALA A 24 2.42 6.05 10.72
C ALA A 24 1.61 5.33 9.63
N MET A 25 0.28 5.30 9.74
CA MET A 25 -0.60 4.68 8.75
C MET A 25 -0.51 5.40 7.40
N PHE A 26 -0.43 6.73 7.39
CA PHE A 26 -0.18 7.48 6.15
C PHE A 26 1.15 7.06 5.49
N THR A 27 2.25 6.97 6.26
CA THR A 27 3.55 6.51 5.74
C THR A 27 3.49 5.09 5.20
N ILE A 28 2.77 4.19 5.86
CA ILE A 28 2.60 2.80 5.43
C ILE A 28 1.85 2.74 4.08
N CYS A 29 0.75 3.48 3.95
CA CYS A 29 0.00 3.62 2.69
C CYS A 29 0.83 4.26 1.58
N PHE A 30 1.55 5.34 1.90
CA PHE A 30 2.44 6.05 0.99
C PHE A 30 3.45 5.10 0.35
N HIS A 31 4.19 4.33 1.16
CA HIS A 31 5.20 3.42 0.62
C HIS A 31 4.60 2.27 -0.21
N LEU A 32 3.46 1.71 0.22
CA LEU A 32 2.78 0.67 -0.54
C LEU A 32 2.35 1.19 -1.93
N LEU A 33 1.68 2.35 -1.98
CA LEU A 33 1.15 2.90 -3.22
C LEU A 33 2.27 3.41 -4.13
N ARG A 34 3.32 4.01 -3.55
CA ARG A 34 4.50 4.46 -4.31
C ARG A 34 5.17 3.29 -5.00
N PHE A 35 5.43 2.22 -4.25
CA PHE A 35 5.99 1.00 -4.79
C PHE A 35 5.08 0.36 -5.85
N SER A 36 3.76 0.38 -5.62
CA SER A 36 2.79 -0.17 -6.58
C SER A 36 2.78 0.59 -7.90
N CYS A 37 2.96 1.92 -7.90
CA CYS A 37 3.17 2.70 -9.12
C CYS A 37 4.49 2.33 -9.81
N GLU A 38 5.58 2.23 -9.06
CA GLU A 38 6.92 1.90 -9.60
C GLU A 38 6.97 0.50 -10.23
N LYS A 39 6.10 -0.41 -9.80
CA LYS A 39 5.94 -1.77 -10.36
C LYS A 39 4.78 -1.90 -11.35
N GLU A 40 4.18 -0.79 -11.77
CA GLU A 40 3.09 -0.75 -12.75
C GLU A 40 1.88 -1.62 -12.36
N LEU A 41 1.57 -1.69 -11.06
CA LEU A 41 0.41 -2.42 -10.54
C LEU A 41 -0.88 -1.61 -10.64
N LEU A 42 -0.77 -0.28 -10.73
CA LEU A 42 -1.90 0.65 -10.77
C LEU A 42 -2.03 1.27 -12.18
N GLN A 43 -3.27 1.40 -12.67
CA GLN A 43 -3.57 2.08 -13.93
C GLN A 43 -3.47 3.61 -13.79
N LYS A 44 -3.67 4.14 -12.59
CA LYS A 44 -3.64 5.57 -12.29
C LYS A 44 -2.70 5.86 -11.13
N ASN A 45 -2.04 7.01 -11.23
CA ASN A 45 -1.12 7.49 -10.20
C ASN A 45 -1.93 8.19 -9.07
N PRO A 46 -1.86 7.73 -7.81
CA PRO A 46 -2.52 8.39 -6.68
C PRO A 46 -1.73 9.58 -6.10
N PHE A 47 -0.56 9.89 -6.68
CA PHE A 47 0.30 10.98 -6.26
C PHE A 47 0.09 12.22 -7.15
N ASP A 48 0.17 13.40 -6.54
CA ASP A 48 0.15 14.66 -7.27
C ASP A 48 1.49 14.99 -7.95
N GLU A 49 1.57 16.16 -8.59
CA GLU A 49 2.76 16.64 -9.29
C GLU A 49 3.97 16.87 -8.36
N GLN A 50 3.74 17.06 -7.06
CA GLN A 50 4.77 17.24 -6.05
C GLN A 50 5.25 15.90 -5.48
N GLY A 51 4.54 14.81 -5.81
CA GLY A 51 4.84 13.47 -5.32
C GLY A 51 4.16 13.14 -4.00
N ASP A 52 3.20 13.96 -3.57
CA ASP A 52 2.43 13.74 -2.34
C ASP A 52 1.24 12.81 -2.60
N LEU A 53 0.99 11.91 -1.65
CA LEU A 53 -0.15 10.98 -1.74
C LEU A 53 -1.45 11.73 -1.45
N ASN A 54 -2.41 11.65 -2.38
CA ASN A 54 -3.76 12.15 -2.12
C ASN A 54 -4.45 11.28 -1.05
N ILE A 55 -4.86 11.89 0.07
CA ILE A 55 -5.51 11.19 1.20
C ILE A 55 -6.89 10.60 0.83
N ASP A 56 -7.55 11.15 -0.19
CA ASP A 56 -8.84 10.68 -0.69
C ASP A 56 -8.69 9.50 -1.68
N THR A 57 -7.47 8.97 -1.83
CA THR A 57 -7.20 7.81 -2.69
C THR A 57 -7.98 6.59 -2.22
N ILE A 58 -8.73 6.02 -3.16
CA ILE A 58 -9.39 4.72 -3.04
C ILE A 58 -8.89 3.86 -4.19
N ILE A 59 -8.27 2.73 -3.88
CA ILE A 59 -7.87 1.72 -4.87
C ILE A 59 -8.97 0.67 -4.96
N LYS A 60 -9.50 0.48 -6.16
CA LYS A 60 -10.44 -0.59 -6.48
C LYS A 60 -9.79 -1.59 -7.43
N GLU A 61 -10.41 -2.75 -7.57
CA GLU A 61 -9.98 -3.79 -8.51
C GLU A 61 -9.89 -3.26 -9.95
N SER A 62 -10.81 -2.39 -10.37
CA SER A 62 -10.80 -1.77 -11.69
C SER A 62 -9.63 -0.79 -11.92
N ASP A 63 -9.02 -0.27 -10.85
CA ASP A 63 -7.86 0.63 -10.92
C ASP A 63 -6.52 -0.14 -11.06
N LEU A 64 -6.55 -1.48 -11.03
CA LEU A 64 -5.36 -2.32 -11.13
C LEU A 64 -5.06 -2.72 -12.58
N THR A 65 -3.79 -2.80 -12.94
CA THR A 65 -3.34 -3.48 -14.17
C THR A 65 -3.61 -4.98 -14.07
N ASP A 66 -3.44 -5.74 -15.17
CA ASP A 66 -3.63 -7.20 -15.10
C ASP A 66 -2.62 -7.86 -14.14
N LEU A 67 -1.38 -7.36 -14.08
CA LEU A 67 -0.41 -7.76 -13.07
C LEU A 67 -0.84 -7.31 -11.66
N GLY A 68 -1.36 -6.08 -11.54
CA GLY A 68 -1.90 -5.55 -10.29
C GLY A 68 -2.99 -6.45 -9.70
N LYS A 69 -3.96 -6.88 -10.51
CA LYS A 69 -5.06 -7.76 -10.07
C LYS A 69 -4.57 -9.09 -9.50
N GLN A 70 -3.42 -9.57 -9.97
CA GLN A 70 -2.83 -10.82 -9.48
C GLN A 70 -2.05 -10.64 -8.19
N LEU A 71 -1.51 -9.44 -7.92
CA LEU A 71 -0.46 -9.26 -6.90
C LEU A 71 -0.80 -8.26 -5.79
N PHE A 72 -1.63 -7.25 -6.07
CA PHE A 72 -1.76 -6.08 -5.19
C PHE A 72 -2.33 -6.43 -3.81
N ASP A 73 -3.40 -7.23 -3.76
CA ASP A 73 -4.08 -7.57 -2.50
C ASP A 73 -3.14 -8.36 -1.58
N ASP A 74 -2.50 -9.42 -2.10
CA ASP A 74 -1.51 -10.21 -1.38
C ASP A 74 -0.28 -9.39 -0.94
N LEU A 75 0.16 -8.45 -1.79
CA LEU A 75 1.28 -7.56 -1.46
C LEU A 75 0.90 -6.60 -0.32
N ALA A 76 -0.30 -6.01 -0.39
CA ALA A 76 -0.84 -5.11 0.62
C ALA A 76 -1.00 -5.82 1.96
N GLU A 77 -1.60 -7.01 1.98
CA GLU A 77 -1.75 -7.83 3.19
C GLU A 77 -0.38 -8.10 3.84
N LYS A 78 0.61 -8.58 3.08
CA LYS A 78 1.95 -8.86 3.62
C LYS A 78 2.64 -7.62 4.17
N TRP A 79 2.47 -6.48 3.51
CA TRP A 79 3.03 -5.21 3.96
C TRP A 79 2.38 -4.73 5.25
N PHE A 80 1.05 -4.77 5.35
CA PHE A 80 0.33 -4.38 6.56
C PHE A 80 0.67 -5.29 7.74
N VAL A 81 0.66 -6.62 7.55
CA VAL A 81 1.05 -7.58 8.61
C VAL A 81 2.51 -7.37 9.06
N TYR A 82 3.40 -6.99 8.15
CA TYR A 82 4.78 -6.70 8.51
C TYR A 82 4.87 -5.41 9.34
N THR A 83 4.19 -4.34 8.91
CA THR A 83 4.29 -3.02 9.54
C THR A 83 3.54 -2.91 10.87
N ASP A 84 2.51 -3.73 11.09
CA ASP A 84 1.78 -3.84 12.36
C ASP A 84 2.62 -4.44 13.50
N LYS A 85 3.70 -5.16 13.19
CA LYS A 85 4.58 -5.76 14.20
C LYS A 85 5.39 -4.70 14.95
N THR A 86 5.07 -4.52 16.23
CA THR A 86 5.77 -3.62 17.14
C THR A 86 6.69 -4.39 18.09
N ASP A 87 8.00 -4.26 17.90
CA ASP A 87 9.02 -4.78 18.83
C ASP A 87 10.07 -3.72 19.22
N GLY A 88 9.92 -2.49 18.72
CA GLY A 88 10.82 -1.36 18.98
C GLY A 88 12.21 -1.46 18.34
N LYS A 89 12.51 -2.54 17.60
CA LYS A 89 13.88 -2.81 17.10
C LYS A 89 14.11 -2.34 15.68
N ILE A 90 13.06 -2.28 14.87
CA ILE A 90 13.15 -1.96 13.44
C ILE A 90 12.04 -0.97 13.09
N ASP A 91 12.40 0.07 12.35
CA ASP A 91 11.44 1.03 11.79
C ASP A 91 10.77 0.45 10.55
N ARG A 92 9.73 -0.36 10.77
CA ARG A 92 9.13 -1.20 9.72
C ARG A 92 8.42 -0.40 8.65
N LYS A 93 7.71 0.67 9.03
CA LYS A 93 6.99 1.55 8.09
C LYS A 93 7.91 2.16 7.02
N ASN A 94 9.20 2.34 7.33
CA ASN A 94 10.21 2.88 6.41
C ASN A 94 11.09 1.79 5.76
N ASN A 95 10.93 0.50 6.11
CA ASN A 95 11.72 -0.58 5.53
C ASN A 95 11.14 -1.07 4.19
N VAL A 96 11.15 -0.19 3.19
CA VAL A 96 10.56 -0.43 1.85
C VAL A 96 11.20 -1.61 1.09
N LYS A 97 12.42 -2.03 1.47
CA LYS A 97 13.07 -3.23 0.90
C LYS A 97 12.24 -4.51 1.08
N MET A 98 11.38 -4.54 2.10
CA MET A 98 10.48 -5.67 2.31
C MET A 98 9.36 -5.76 1.25
N LEU A 99 8.89 -4.62 0.72
CA LEU A 99 7.95 -4.62 -0.41
C LEU A 99 8.56 -5.31 -1.64
N GLU A 100 9.80 -4.97 -1.98
CA GLU A 100 10.54 -5.63 -3.07
C GLU A 100 10.66 -7.13 -2.85
N LYS A 101 10.99 -7.56 -1.63
CA LYS A 101 11.09 -8.98 -1.27
C LYS A 101 9.75 -9.70 -1.43
N TYR A 102 8.65 -9.10 -0.96
CA TYR A 102 7.32 -9.70 -1.07
C TYR A 102 6.83 -9.75 -2.51
N PHE A 103 7.00 -8.66 -3.26
CA PHE A 103 6.68 -8.57 -4.67
C PHE A 103 7.38 -9.67 -5.48
N ASN A 104 8.70 -9.82 -5.34
CA ASN A 104 9.45 -10.83 -6.07
C ASN A 104 9.02 -12.26 -5.71
N LYS A 105 8.68 -12.52 -4.45
CA LYS A 105 8.15 -13.82 -4.03
C LYS A 105 6.80 -14.12 -4.69
N LEU A 106 5.89 -13.14 -4.69
CA LEU A 106 4.56 -13.29 -5.30
C LEU A 106 4.66 -13.43 -6.82
N LYS A 107 5.46 -12.59 -7.47
CA LYS A 107 5.69 -12.63 -8.91
C LYS A 107 6.28 -13.96 -9.39
N ASN A 108 7.11 -14.62 -8.59
CA ASN A 108 7.65 -15.94 -8.93
C ASN A 108 6.67 -17.10 -8.65
N SER A 109 5.49 -16.80 -8.08
CA SER A 109 4.46 -17.79 -7.72
C SER A 109 3.25 -17.76 -8.66
N ILE A 110 3.24 -16.84 -9.65
CA ILE A 110 2.20 -16.69 -10.67
C ILE A 110 2.65 -17.24 -12.02
#